data_AF-A0AA46TH13-F1
#
_entry.id   AF-A0AA46TH13-F1
#
_cell.length_a   1.000
_cell.length_b   1.000
_cell.length_c   1.000
_cell.angle_alpha   90.00
_cell.angle_beta   90.00
_cell.angle_gamma   90.00
#
_symmetry.space_group_name_H-M   'P 1'
#
loop_
_entity.id
_entity.type
_entity.pdbx_description
1 polymer ?
#
loop_
_entity_poly.entity_id
_entity_poly.type
_entity_poly.pdbx_seq_one_letter_code
_entity_poly.pdbx_strand_id
1 'polypeptide(L)' 'MVQLTIRDVPEEVKDALATAASARSQSLQAYALGVLTREASFMNNAAVIVEIEGDVGHLVGDDAPSAAEVLAQERARRA' A
#
# COMPACT_ATOMS: atom_id res chain seq x y z
N MET A 1 -3.87 -17.23 19.02
CA MET A 1 -4.75 -16.06 18.77
C MET A 1 -4.09 -14.85 19.40
N VAL A 2 -3.96 -13.74 18.68
CA VAL A 2 -3.30 -12.51 19.17
C VAL A 2 -4.38 -11.51 19.56
N GLN A 3 -4.20 -10.83 20.69
CA GLN A 3 -5.10 -9.79 21.18
C GLN A 3 -4.34 -8.46 21.25
N LEU A 4 -4.93 -7.41 20.67
CA LEU A 4 -4.44 -6.04 20.76
C LEU A 4 -5.42 -5.23 21.62
N THR A 5 -4.89 -4.39 22.51
CA THR A 5 -5.71 -3.46 23.30
C THR A 5 -5.16 -2.06 23.09
N ILE A 6 -6.03 -1.16 22.63
CA ILE A 6 -5.72 0.26 22.46
C ILE A 6 -6.16 0.97 23.73
N ARG A 7 -5.23 1.64 24.41
CA ARG A 7 -5.49 2.41 25.63
C ARG A 7 -5.64 3.89 25.29
N ASP A 8 -6.32 4.61 26.19
CA ASP A 8 -6.47 6.06 26.15
C ASP A 8 -7.12 6.56 24.86
N VAL A 9 -8.09 5.81 24.33
CA VAL A 9 -8.90 6.22 23.19
C VAL A 9 -9.83 7.35 23.64
N PRO A 10 -9.74 8.56 23.05
CA PRO A 10 -10.67 9.64 23.36
C PRO A 10 -12.11 9.21 23.05
N GLU A 11 -13.07 9.65 23.87
CA GLU A 11 -14.47 9.24 23.74
C GLU A 11 -15.05 9.64 22.39
N GLU A 12 -14.70 10.82 21.88
CA GLU A 12 -15.10 11.30 20.56
C GLU A 12 -14.64 10.38 19.42
N VAL A 13 -13.45 9.78 19.55
CA VAL A 13 -12.92 8.82 18.57
C VAL A 13 -13.68 7.51 18.67
N LYS A 14 -13.94 7.02 19.89
CA LYS A 14 -14.71 5.79 20.11
C LYS A 14 -16.12 5.91 19.54
N ASP A 15 -16.79 7.03 19.77
CA ASP A 15 -18.16 7.28 19.33
C ASP A 15 -18.26 7.41 17.80
N ALA A 16 -17.28 8.08 17.17
CA ALA A 16 -17.19 8.14 15.72
C ALA A 16 -17.01 6.74 15.10
N LEU A 17 -16.11 5.93 15.67
CA LEU A 17 -15.89 4.55 15.21
C LEU A 17 -17.13 3.66 15.45
N ALA A 18 -17.82 3.82 16.58
CA ALA A 18 -19.03 3.07 16.89
C ALA A 18 -20.15 3.40 15.89
N THR A 19 -20.34 4.69 15.57
CA THR A 19 -21.31 5.14 14.56
C THR A 19 -21.01 4.53 13.19
N ALA A 20 -19.73 4.55 12.79
CA ALA A 20 -19.31 3.96 11.52
C ALA A 20 -19.50 2.43 11.48
N ALA A 21 -19.26 1.73 12.59
CA ALA A 21 -19.49 0.30 12.72
C ALA A 21 -20.98 -0.06 12.61
N SER A 22 -21.84 0.69 13.32
CA SER A 22 -23.30 0.51 13.27
C SER A 22 -23.87 0.73 11.87
N ALA A 23 -23.39 1.75 11.14
CA ALA A 23 -23.80 2.00 9.75
C ALA A 23 -23.47 0.84 8.79
N ARG A 24 -22.53 -0.04 9.17
CA ARG A 24 -22.12 -1.23 8.41
C ARG A 24 -22.61 -2.54 9.02
N SER A 25 -23.49 -2.49 10.03
CA SER A 25 -23.96 -3.66 10.77
C SER A 25 -22.83 -4.52 11.35
N GLN A 26 -21.74 -3.86 11.77
CA GLN A 26 -20.56 -4.52 12.35
C GLN A 26 -20.42 -4.18 13.83
N SER A 27 -19.79 -5.08 14.59
CA SER A 27 -19.31 -4.71 15.93
C SER A 27 -18.15 -3.72 15.83
N LEU A 28 -17.97 -2.89 16.86
CA LEU A 28 -16.85 -1.92 16.92
C LEU A 28 -15.50 -2.61 16.73
N GLN A 29 -15.31 -3.78 17.34
CA GLN A 29 -14.07 -4.56 17.23
C GLN A 29 -13.83 -5.08 15.80
N ALA A 30 -14.86 -5.62 15.15
CA ALA A 30 -14.74 -6.10 13.77
C ALA A 30 -14.44 -4.94 12.79
N TYR A 31 -15.10 -3.80 13.00
CA TYR A 31 -14.85 -2.60 12.22
C TYR A 31 -13.41 -2.09 12.41
N ALA A 32 -12.97 -1.94 13.66
CA ALA A 32 -11.62 -1.49 14.00
C ALA A 32 -10.54 -2.43 13.44
N LEU A 33 -10.74 -3.75 13.53
CA LEU A 33 -9.86 -4.72 12.90
C LEU A 33 -9.79 -4.50 11.38
N GLY A 34 -10.93 -4.29 10.72
CA GLY A 34 -10.95 -4.02 9.28
C GLY A 34 -10.23 -2.72 8.89
N VAL A 35 -10.25 -1.70 9.75
CA VAL A 35 -9.45 -0.46 9.56
C VAL A 35 -7.96 -0.76 9.70
N LEU A 36 -7.56 -1.44 10.79
CA LEU A 36 -6.15 -1.79 11.04
C LEU A 36 -5.57 -2.69 9.94
N THR A 37 -6.33 -3.67 9.45
CA THR A 37 -5.89 -4.56 8.37
C THR A 37 -5.69 -3.79 7.06
N ARG A 38 -6.57 -2.84 6.75
CA ARG A 38 -6.41 -1.97 5.57
C ARG A 38 -5.15 -1.12 5.69
N GLU A 39 -4.94 -0.50 6.84
CA GLU A 39 -3.75 0.33 7.08
C GLU A 39 -2.46 -0.48 6.97
N ALA A 40 -2.40 -1.64 7.62
CA ALA A 40 -1.25 -2.55 7.52
C ALA A 40 -0.98 -3.00 6.07
N SER A 41 -2.05 -3.23 5.29
CA SER A 41 -1.93 -3.59 3.88
C SER A 41 -1.33 -2.44 3.06
N PHE A 42 -1.75 -1.19 3.31
CA PHE A 42 -1.17 -0.02 2.64
C PHE A 42 0.29 0.21 3.03
N MET A 43 0.63 0.07 4.31
CA MET A 43 2.03 0.15 4.77
C MET A 43 2.90 -0.92 4.10
N ASN A 44 2.40 -2.15 3.97
CA ASN A 44 3.11 -3.23 3.27
C ASN A 44 3.26 -2.94 1.77
N ASN A 45 2.21 -2.43 1.12
CA ASN A 45 2.28 -2.04 -0.28
C ASN A 45 3.30 -0.92 -0.51
N ALA A 46 3.36 0.07 0.37
CA ALA A 46 4.37 1.13 0.30
C ALA A 46 5.79 0.57 0.46
N ALA A 47 6.00 -0.38 1.37
CA ALA A 47 7.29 -1.06 1.52
C ALA A 47 7.69 -1.83 0.25
N VAL A 48 6.75 -2.55 -0.38
CA VAL A 48 7.00 -3.24 -1.65
C VAL A 48 7.33 -2.26 -2.78
N ILE A 49 6.68 -1.10 -2.84
CA ILE A 49 7.01 -0.08 -3.86
C ILE A 49 8.44 0.43 -3.67
N VAL A 50 8.86 0.70 -2.43
CA VAL A 50 10.24 1.13 -2.13
C VAL A 50 11.26 0.05 -2.48
N GLU A 51 10.95 -1.22 -2.20
CA GLU A 51 11.80 -2.36 -2.58
C GLU A 51 11.93 -2.47 -4.11
N ILE A 52 10.82 -2.33 -4.85
CA ILE A 52 10.83 -2.31 -6.31
C ILE A 52 11.62 -1.12 -6.85
N GLU A 53 11.52 0.08 -6.28
CA GLU A 53 12.34 1.23 -6.72
C GLU A 53 13.84 0.96 -6.52
N GLY A 54 14.22 0.31 -5.43
CA GLY A 54 15.61 -0.12 -5.19
C GLY A 54 16.09 -1.17 -6.19
N ASP A 55 15.26 -2.19 -6.47
CA ASP A 55 15.60 -3.26 -7.40
C ASP A 55 15.55 -2.81 -8.87
N VAL A 56 14.61 -1.95 -9.26
CA VAL A 56 14.54 -1.36 -10.60
C VAL A 56 15.73 -0.44 -10.85
N GLY A 57 16.18 0.32 -9.84
CA GLY A 57 17.44 1.07 -9.92
C GLY A 57 18.68 0.19 -10.10
N HIS A 58 18.60 -1.09 -9.71
CA HIS A 58 19.66 -2.07 -9.93
C HIS A 58 19.54 -2.82 -11.27
N LEU A 59 18.30 -3.09 -11.72
CA LEU A 59 17.99 -3.79 -12.97
C LEU A 59 18.12 -2.88 -14.20
N VAL A 60 17.82 -1.60 -14.06
CA VAL A 60 18.13 -0.56 -15.04
C VAL A 60 19.51 -0.03 -14.66
N GLY A 61 20.56 -0.77 -15.03
CA GLY A 61 21.92 -0.26 -14.92
C GLY A 61 22.03 1.10 -15.62
N ASP A 62 22.93 1.97 -15.16
CA ASP A 62 23.12 3.35 -15.67
C ASP A 62 23.38 3.40 -17.20
N ASP A 63 23.79 2.26 -17.80
CA ASP A 63 24.03 2.06 -19.23
C ASP A 63 22.84 1.45 -20.00
N ALA A 64 21.65 1.31 -19.39
CA ALA A 64 20.48 0.77 -20.07
C ALA A 64 19.93 1.80 -21.08
N PRO A 65 19.74 1.43 -22.36
CA PRO A 65 19.21 2.34 -23.36
C PRO A 65 17.78 2.75 -22.98
N SER A 66 17.50 4.04 -23.14
CA SER A 66 16.17 4.57 -22.94
C SER A 66 15.15 3.88 -23.85
N ALA A 67 13.89 3.83 -23.41
CA ALA A 67 12.82 3.25 -24.20
C ALA A 67 12.71 3.88 -25.61
N ALA A 68 13.08 5.16 -25.75
CA ALA A 68 13.12 5.86 -27.03
C ALA A 68 14.23 5.32 -27.96
N GLU A 69 15.41 5.01 -27.43
CA GLU A 69 16.54 4.46 -28.19
C GLU A 69 16.25 3.04 -28.68
N VAL A 70 15.62 2.20 -27.84
CA VAL A 70 15.19 0.86 -28.23
C VAL A 70 14.21 0.89 -29.40
N LEU A 71 13.23 1.81 -29.36
CA LEU A 71 12.25 1.99 -30.44
C LEU A 71 12.90 2.51 -31.74
N ALA A 72 13.91 3.37 -31.64
CA ALA A 72 14.64 3.87 -32.80
C ALA A 72 15.47 2.76 -33.47
N GLN A 73 16.16 1.93 -32.68
CA GLN A 73 16.93 0.80 -33.19
C GLN A 73 16.04 -0.22 -33.91
N GLU A 74 14.87 -0.55 -33.36
CA GLU A 74 13.95 -1.51 -33.99
C GLU A 74 13.34 -0.97 -35.28
N ARG A 75 13.13 0.34 -35.40
CA ARG A 75 12.70 0.97 -36.67
C ARG A 75 13.80 0.92 -37.72
N ALA A 76 15.05 1.16 -37.32
CA ALA A 76 16.20 1.08 -38.22
C ALA A 76 16.47 -0.34 -38.71
N ARG A 77 16.18 -1.36 -37.89
CA ARG A 77 16.37 -2.78 -38.24
C ARG A 77 15.34 -3.31 -39.25
N ARG A 78 14.19 -2.64 -39.35
CA ARG A 78 13.06 -3.01 -40.23
C ARG A 78 13.06 -2.25 -41.56
N ALA A 79 13.98 -1.32 -41.76
CA ALA A 79 14.20 -0.59 -43.00
C ALA A 79 15.27 -1.30 -43.85
#